data_AF-A0A6B2SAL0-F1
#
_entry.id   AF-A0A6B2SAL0-F1
#
_cell.length_a   1.000
_cell.length_b   1.000
_cell.length_c   1.000
_cell.angle_alpha   90.00
_cell.angle_beta   90.00
_cell.angle_gamma   90.00
#
_symmetry.space_group_name_H-M   'P 1'
#
loop_
_entity.id
_entity.type
_entity.pdbx_description
1 polymer ?
#
loop_
_entity_poly.entity_id
_entity_poly.type
_entity_poly.pdbx_seq_one_letter_code
_entity_poly.pdbx_strand_id
1 'polypeptide(L)'
;MCRHLAYLGPPEPLGSVLVAPAHSLFRQSWEPRMQRHGTVNADGFGVGWYAEGDPVPARYRRSGPIWGDGSFADLARVVRSGAVLGAVRDATLSGADG
;
A
#
# COMPACT_ATOMS: atom_id res chain seq x y z
N MET A 1 -8.56 2.54 -11.12
CA MET A 1 -7.28 1.88 -11.45
C MET A 1 -6.36 1.88 -10.24
N CYS A 2 -6.00 0.71 -9.72
CA CYS A 2 -5.13 0.57 -8.55
C CYS A 2 -3.68 1.03 -8.79
N ARG A 3 -2.95 1.34 -7.71
CA ARG A 3 -1.50 1.60 -7.71
C ARG A 3 -0.77 0.52 -6.93
N HIS A 4 0.42 0.14 -7.39
CA HIS A 4 1.23 -0.91 -6.79
C HIS A 4 2.69 -0.47 -6.68
N LEU A 5 3.40 -0.96 -5.67
CA LEU A 5 4.83 -0.73 -5.46
C LEU A 5 5.46 -2.03 -4.96
N ALA A 6 6.58 -2.42 -5.58
CA ALA A 6 7.41 -3.52 -5.10
C ALA A 6 8.79 -3.00 -4.68
N TYR A 7 9.35 -3.60 -3.64
CA TYR A 7 10.70 -3.32 -3.15
C TYR A 7 11.45 -4.63 -2.97
N LEU A 8 12.69 -4.67 -3.47
CA LEU A 8 13.64 -5.75 -3.25
C LEU A 8 15.01 -5.13 -2.96
N GLY A 9 15.57 -5.39 -1.78
CA GLY A 9 16.81 -4.78 -1.34
C GLY A 9 17.15 -5.04 0.13
N PRO A 10 18.04 -4.23 0.73
CA PRO A 10 18.34 -4.28 2.15
C PRO A 10 17.07 -4.14 3.02
N PRO A 11 17.00 -4.74 4.22
CA PRO A 11 15.82 -4.61 5.07
C PRO A 11 15.54 -3.17 5.54
N GLU A 12 14.44 -2.60 5.05
CA GLU A 12 13.96 -1.26 5.40
C GLU A 12 12.62 -1.31 6.13
N PRO A 13 12.27 -0.31 6.96
CA PRO A 13 10.92 -0.16 7.49
C PRO A 13 9.92 -0.06 6.34
N LEU A 14 8.76 -0.69 6.49
CA LEU A 14 7.67 -0.54 5.53
C LEU A 14 7.34 0.94 5.27
N GLY A 15 7.41 1.79 6.30
CA GLY A 15 7.18 3.23 6.20
C GLY A 15 8.19 3.96 5.31
N SER A 16 9.46 3.55 5.31
CA SER A 16 10.50 4.15 4.45
C SER A 16 10.26 3.87 2.96
N VAL A 17 9.60 2.75 2.65
CA VAL A 17 9.30 2.31 1.28
C VAL A 17 7.92 2.82 0.83
N LEU A 18 6.91 2.69 1.69
CA LEU A 18 5.50 2.85 1.32
C LEU A 18 4.90 4.20 1.71
N VAL A 19 5.50 4.93 2.65
CA VAL A 19 4.90 6.14 3.27
C VAL A 19 5.76 7.38 3.05
N ALA A 20 7.00 7.36 3.52
CA ALA A 20 7.89 8.52 3.58
C ALA A 20 8.27 9.16 2.22
N PRO A 21 8.46 8.41 1.13
CA PRO A 21 8.85 9.02 -0.15
C PRO A 21 7.83 10.07 -0.64
N ALA A 22 8.31 11.15 -1.25
CA ALA A 22 7.45 12.25 -1.71
C ALA A 22 6.38 11.83 -2.73
N HIS A 23 6.58 10.70 -3.41
CA HIS A 23 5.63 10.10 -4.36
C HIS A 23 5.29 8.66 -3.97
N SER A 24 5.26 8.38 -2.66
CA SER A 24 5.02 7.06 -2.09
C SER A 24 3.69 6.45 -2.50
N LEU A 25 3.55 5.14 -2.28
CA LEU A 25 2.29 4.44 -2.48
C LEU A 25 1.17 5.04 -1.60
N PHE A 26 1.51 5.43 -0.37
CA PHE A 26 0.64 6.17 0.53
C PHE A 26 0.14 7.46 -0.13
N ARG A 27 1.01 8.33 -0.64
CA ARG A 27 0.58 9.57 -1.31
C ARG A 27 -0.23 9.31 -2.58
N GLN A 28 0.16 8.30 -3.37
CA GLN A 28 -0.58 7.88 -4.56
C GLN A 28 -2.01 7.40 -4.25
N SER A 29 -2.33 7.10 -2.99
CA SER A 29 -3.69 6.73 -2.61
C SER A 29 -4.68 7.89 -2.70
N TRP A 30 -4.26 9.14 -2.54
CA TRP A 30 -5.15 10.32 -2.69
C TRP A 30 -4.67 11.36 -3.69
N GLU A 31 -3.40 11.31 -4.13
CA GLU A 31 -2.82 12.24 -5.10
C GLU A 31 -1.95 11.50 -6.15
N PRO A 32 -2.54 10.58 -6.95
CA PRO A 32 -1.79 9.89 -7.99
C PRO A 32 -1.50 10.83 -9.19
N ARG A 33 -0.22 11.00 -9.54
CA ARG A 33 0.21 11.96 -10.59
C ARG A 33 0.03 11.50 -12.03
N MET A 34 -0.04 10.18 -12.24
CA MET A 34 -0.04 9.56 -13.58
C MET A 34 -1.21 8.57 -13.78
N GLN A 35 -2.21 8.63 -12.90
CA GLN A 35 -3.40 7.78 -12.99
C GLN A 35 -4.40 8.43 -13.94
N ARG A 36 -4.80 7.69 -14.99
CA ARG A 36 -5.75 8.18 -16.01
C ARG A 36 -7.21 7.85 -15.70
N HIS A 37 -7.46 6.87 -14.85
CA HIS A 37 -8.81 6.41 -14.51
C HIS A 37 -8.97 6.32 -12.99
N GLY A 38 -10.02 6.98 -12.48
CA GLY A 38 -10.32 7.19 -11.07
C GLY A 38 -9.41 8.23 -10.40
N THR A 39 -9.98 8.98 -9.46
CA THR A 39 -9.35 10.17 -8.85
C THR A 39 -8.55 9.82 -7.60
N VAL A 40 -8.91 8.73 -6.93
CA VAL A 40 -8.42 8.32 -5.60
C VAL A 40 -8.35 6.79 -5.56
N ASN A 41 -7.47 6.23 -4.72
CA ASN A 41 -7.41 4.81 -4.40
C ASN A 41 -7.80 4.60 -2.93
N ALA A 42 -9.09 4.77 -2.61
CA ALA A 42 -9.63 4.74 -1.25
C ALA A 42 -10.30 3.40 -0.86
N ASP A 43 -10.52 2.50 -1.82
CA ASP A 43 -11.40 1.32 -1.69
C ASP A 43 -10.71 0.09 -1.08
N GLY A 44 -9.58 0.34 -0.41
CA GLY A 44 -8.76 -0.67 0.25
C GLY A 44 -7.29 -0.54 -0.05
N PHE A 45 -6.51 -1.30 0.70
CA PHE A 45 -5.08 -1.47 0.46
C PHE A 45 -4.61 -2.85 0.93
N GLY A 46 -3.42 -3.23 0.48
CA GLY A 46 -2.75 -4.43 0.91
C GLY A 46 -1.24 -4.26 0.93
N VAL A 47 -0.59 -4.85 1.91
CA VAL A 47 0.87 -4.97 1.97
C VAL A 47 1.24 -6.41 2.28
N GLY A 48 2.10 -6.99 1.46
CA GLY A 48 2.77 -8.27 1.70
C GLY A 48 4.26 -8.06 1.90
N TRP A 49 4.86 -8.81 2.83
CA TRP A 49 6.29 -8.78 3.06
C TRP A 49 6.79 -10.13 3.55
N TYR A 50 8.08 -10.40 3.34
CA TYR A 50 8.75 -11.57 3.91
C TYR A 50 9.41 -11.19 5.23
N ALA A 51 9.04 -11.89 6.30
CA ALA A 51 9.72 -11.76 7.59
C ALA A 51 11.05 -12.54 7.54
N GLU A 52 12.01 -12.12 8.36
CA GLU A 52 13.29 -12.83 8.44
C GLU A 52 13.08 -14.27 8.89
N GLY A 53 13.63 -15.22 8.13
CA GLY A 53 13.51 -16.65 8.40
C GLY A 53 12.16 -17.28 8.02
N ASP A 54 11.18 -16.51 7.55
CA ASP A 54 9.88 -17.05 7.11
C ASP A 54 9.81 -17.11 5.57
N PRO A 55 9.71 -18.30 4.96
CA PRO A 55 9.58 -18.43 3.51
C PRO A 55 8.20 -18.03 2.97
N VAL A 56 7.21 -17.78 3.83
CA VAL A 56 5.85 -17.39 3.45
C VAL A 56 5.64 -15.90 3.72
N PRO A 57 5.07 -15.12 2.77
CA PRO A 57 4.85 -13.71 3.00
C PRO A 57 3.70 -13.49 3.98
N ALA A 58 3.95 -12.66 5.00
CA ALA A 58 2.90 -12.06 5.79
C ALA A 58 2.08 -11.10 4.92
N ARG A 59 0.78 -10.98 5.20
CA ARG A 59 -0.14 -10.14 4.43
C ARG A 59 -1.06 -9.36 5.35
N TYR A 60 -1.14 -8.05 5.14
CA TYR A 60 -2.07 -7.16 5.80
C TYR A 60 -2.97 -6.50 4.76
N ARG A 61 -4.29 -6.66 4.89
CA ARG A 61 -5.28 -6.15 3.93
C ARG A 61 -6.45 -5.49 4.64
N ARG A 62 -6.97 -4.43 4.03
CA ARG A 62 -8.09 -3.63 4.54
C ARG A 62 -8.95 -3.14 3.38
N SER A 63 -10.25 -2.97 3.64
CA SER A 63 -11.22 -2.40 2.70
C SER A 63 -11.34 -0.87 2.79
N GLY A 64 -10.81 -0.27 3.85
CA GLY A 64 -10.76 1.19 4.01
C GLY A 64 -9.49 1.81 3.43
N PRO A 65 -9.42 3.15 3.39
CA PRO A 65 -8.27 3.85 2.84
C PRO A 65 -7.04 3.70 3.72
N ILE A 66 -5.85 3.67 3.10
CA ILE A 66 -4.56 3.47 3.78
C ILE A 66 -4.25 4.56 4.82
N TRP A 67 -4.74 5.79 4.62
CA TRP A 67 -4.54 6.91 5.56
C TRP A 67 -5.46 6.86 6.79
N GLY A 68 -6.52 6.04 6.75
CA GLY A 68 -7.45 5.88 7.86
C GLY A 68 -7.11 4.74 8.82
N ASP A 69 -6.09 3.94 8.53
CA ASP A 69 -5.77 2.73 9.31
C ASP A 69 -4.59 2.98 10.27
N GLY A 70 -4.89 3.16 11.55
CA GLY A 70 -3.88 3.35 12.61
C GLY A 70 -3.02 2.12 12.87
N SER A 71 -3.56 0.91 12.67
CA SER A 71 -2.77 -0.32 12.80
C SER A 71 -1.73 -0.44 11.68
N PHE A 72 -2.05 -0.01 10.46
CA PHE A 72 -1.07 0.10 9.39
C PHE A 72 0.02 1.13 9.72
N ALA A 73 -0.32 2.26 10.35
CA ALA A 73 0.68 3.23 10.77
C ALA A 73 1.70 2.62 11.75
N ASP A 74 1.25 1.78 12.68
CA ASP A 74 2.14 1.04 13.57
C ASP A 74 3.01 0.01 12.82
N LEU A 75 2.41 -0.79 11.93
CA LEU A 75 3.16 -1.73 11.11
C LEU A 75 4.21 -1.03 10.25
N ALA A 76 3.86 0.13 9.66
CA ALA A 76 4.75 0.93 8.85
C ALA A 76 6.01 1.38 9.63
N ARG A 77 5.87 1.63 10.94
CA ARG A 77 6.96 2.06 11.81
C ARG A 77 7.86 0.90 12.23
N VAL A 78 7.31 -0.28 12.51
CA VAL A 78 8.05 -1.35 13.20
C VAL A 78 8.46 -2.52 12.31
N VAL A 79 7.70 -2.82 11.25
CA VAL A 79 7.98 -3.96 10.38
C VAL A 79 9.08 -3.59 9.39
N ARG A 80 10.11 -4.44 9.32
CA ARG A 80 11.21 -4.33 8.37
C ARG A 80 11.25 -5.53 7.44
N SER A 81 11.53 -5.30 6.16
CA SER A 81 11.69 -6.40 5.19
C SER A 81 12.54 -5.94 4.01
N GLY A 82 13.30 -6.88 3.46
CA GLY A 82 14.01 -6.69 2.19
C GLY A 82 13.15 -6.97 0.95
N ALA A 83 11.93 -7.52 1.12
CA ALA A 83 11.04 -7.88 0.03
C ALA A 83 9.59 -7.52 0.37
N VAL A 84 9.05 -6.50 -0.31
CA VAL A 84 7.72 -5.92 -0.03
C VAL A 84 6.93 -5.74 -1.31
N LEU A 85 5.62 -6.02 -1.26
CA LEU A 85 4.65 -5.66 -2.28
C LEU A 85 3.48 -4.91 -1.64
N GLY A 86 3.26 -3.67 -2.04
CA GLY A 86 2.13 -2.84 -1.62
C GLY A 86 1.17 -2.55 -2.78
N ALA A 87 -0.12 -2.42 -2.45
CA ALA A 87 -1.16 -1.98 -3.36
C ALA A 87 -2.18 -1.06 -2.67
N VAL A 88 -2.65 -0.03 -3.36
CA VAL A 88 -3.81 0.77 -2.98
C VAL A 88 -4.87 0.65 -4.07
N ARG A 89 -6.13 0.49 -3.65
CA ARG A 89 -7.23 0.06 -4.51
C ARG A 89 -8.13 1.22 -4.87
N ASP A 90 -8.43 1.33 -6.15
CA ASP A 90 -9.48 2.18 -6.70
C ASP A 90 -10.46 1.25 -7.41
N ALA A 91 -11.62 1.07 -6.80
CA ALA A 91 -12.72 0.27 -7.28
C ALA A 91 -13.81 1.19 -7.81
N THR A 92 -13.98 1.22 -9.13
CA THR A 92 -15.24 1.66 -9.71
C THR A 92 -16.35 0.77 -9.14
N LEU A 93 -17.32 1.36 -8.45
CA LEU A 93 -18.55 0.66 -8.10
C LEU A 93 -19.13 0.06 -9.38
N SER A 94 -19.31 -1.26 -9.42
CA SER A 94 -20.28 -1.86 -10.32
C SER A 94 -21.67 -1.51 -9.76
N GLY A 95 -22.20 -0.35 -10.13
CA GLY A 95 -23.56 0.07 -9.75
C GLY A 95 -23.62 1.26 -8.80
N ALA A 96 -23.45 2.45 -9.37
CA ALA A 96 -24.17 3.66 -8.94
C ALA A 96 -24.33 4.66 -10.11
N ASP A 97 -23.76 4.34 -11.28
CA ASP A 97 -23.77 5.17 -12.47
C ASP A 97 -24.53 4.44 -13.61
N GLY A 98 -25.80 4.09 -13.38
CA GLY A 98 -26.75 3.67 -14.42
C GLY A 98 -26.70 2.20 -14.86
#